data_AF-A0A842UXH5-F1
#
_entry.id   AF-A0A842UXH5-F1
#
_cell.length_a   1.000
_cell.length_b   1.000
_cell.length_c   1.000
_cell.angle_alpha   90.00
_cell.angle_beta   90.00
_cell.angle_gamma   90.00
#
_symmetry.space_group_name_H-M   'P 1'
#
loop_
_entity.id
_entity.type
_entity.pdbx_description
1 polymer ?
#
loop_
_entity_poly.entity_id
_entity_poly.type
_entity_poly.pdbx_seq_one_letter_code
_entity_poly.pdbx_strand_id
1 'polypeptide(L)'
;MMDVKQKRGILKKISENKRLLMLIREKDQRRKSISKESASIKAEIGNINSKKKELEKTLEKMKGIEEAYSKLKQEFEDVQEGLNDMLLKKARAEGDLKGVESVIETLLRDIKNKEMFLKRLEHLSQMQQWLSGSFLRLMSLMEKHIMLQVYHSFNELFTHWFDLLIEDENINARLDDEFTPQVEQNGYEIDIGHMSGGEKTALALAYRLSLNKVINDLISTIKTKELLILDEPTDGFSSEQLDKIKDVLDELGISQVILVSHESKIESFVDNVIKVQKDEHVSSVA
;
A
#
# COMPACT_ATOMS: atom_id res chain seq x y z
N MET A 1 -10.43 34.56 -169.17
CA MET A 1 -11.66 35.15 -168.61
C MET A 1 -12.39 34.09 -167.79
N MET A 2 -13.03 34.53 -166.69
CA MET A 2 -13.77 33.79 -165.64
C MET A 2 -12.90 33.07 -164.58
N ASP A 3 -13.13 33.13 -163.26
CA ASP A 3 -14.04 33.91 -162.39
C ASP A 3 -13.49 33.85 -160.94
N VAL A 4 -13.44 34.99 -160.25
CA VAL A 4 -12.72 35.23 -158.97
C VAL A 4 -13.43 34.61 -157.75
N LYS A 5 -14.61 34.00 -157.92
CA LYS A 5 -15.38 33.32 -156.87
C LYS A 5 -14.69 32.11 -156.23
N GLN A 6 -13.80 31.39 -156.92
CA GLN A 6 -13.18 30.16 -156.37
C GLN A 6 -12.02 30.42 -155.39
N LYS A 7 -11.27 31.53 -155.52
CA LYS A 7 -10.10 31.79 -154.65
C LYS A 7 -10.46 32.21 -153.22
N ARG A 8 -11.64 32.80 -152.98
CA ARG A 8 -12.10 33.21 -151.63
C ARG A 8 -12.61 32.04 -150.77
N GLY A 9 -13.06 30.93 -151.38
CA GLY A 9 -13.54 29.74 -150.63
C GLY A 9 -12.43 28.89 -150.04
N ILE A 10 -11.26 28.85 -150.69
CA ILE A 10 -10.13 28.00 -150.28
C ILE A 10 -9.40 28.59 -149.06
N LEU A 11 -9.30 29.92 -148.97
CA LEU A 11 -8.66 30.62 -147.85
C LEU A 11 -9.44 30.48 -146.52
N LYS A 12 -10.79 30.38 -146.55
CA LYS A 12 -11.60 30.12 -145.34
C LYS A 12 -11.37 28.71 -144.77
N LYS A 13 -11.32 27.68 -145.63
CA LYS A 13 -11.10 26.27 -145.21
C LYS A 13 -9.72 26.05 -144.56
N ILE A 14 -8.69 26.75 -145.01
CA ILE A 14 -7.34 26.63 -144.42
C ILE A 14 -7.28 27.23 -143.01
N SER A 15 -8.01 28.32 -142.75
CA SER A 15 -8.10 28.91 -141.40
C SER A 15 -8.87 28.04 -140.39
N GLU A 16 -9.91 27.33 -140.84
CA GLU A 16 -10.69 26.42 -139.99
C GLU A 16 -9.91 25.16 -139.61
N ASN A 17 -9.18 24.54 -140.55
CA ASN A 17 -8.37 23.37 -140.27
C ASN A 17 -7.20 23.66 -139.31
N LYS A 18 -6.60 24.86 -139.40
CA LYS A 18 -5.55 25.27 -138.46
C LYS A 18 -6.08 25.44 -137.03
N ARG A 19 -7.34 25.90 -136.89
CA ARG A 19 -8.04 26.04 -135.61
C ARG A 19 -8.42 24.68 -135.01
N LEU A 20 -8.86 23.72 -135.84
CA LEU A 20 -9.16 22.35 -135.42
C LEU A 20 -7.91 21.61 -134.92
N LEU A 21 -6.77 21.77 -135.60
CA LEU A 21 -5.49 21.15 -135.21
C LEU A 21 -4.96 21.68 -133.87
N MET A 22 -5.15 22.97 -133.58
CA MET A 22 -4.82 23.53 -132.25
C MET A 22 -5.72 22.94 -131.15
N LEU A 23 -7.04 22.86 -131.39
CA LEU A 23 -8.00 22.28 -130.44
C LEU A 23 -7.72 20.80 -130.13
N ILE A 24 -7.30 20.03 -131.14
CA ILE A 24 -6.93 18.60 -130.95
C ILE A 24 -5.67 18.48 -130.09
N ARG A 25 -4.64 19.31 -130.33
CA ARG A 25 -3.42 19.32 -129.50
C ARG A 25 -3.70 19.70 -128.05
N GLU A 26 -4.55 20.69 -127.84
CA GLU A 26 -4.91 21.17 -126.51
C GLU A 26 -5.70 20.10 -125.73
N LYS A 27 -6.64 19.39 -126.39
CA LYS A 27 -7.37 18.27 -125.77
C LYS A 27 -6.47 17.06 -125.49
N ASP A 28 -5.48 16.78 -126.33
CA ASP A 28 -4.55 15.66 -126.10
C ASP A 28 -3.56 15.96 -124.96
N GLN A 29 -3.10 17.21 -124.84
CA GLN A 29 -2.34 17.65 -123.66
C GLN A 29 -3.16 17.55 -122.37
N ARG A 30 -4.43 17.98 -122.41
CA ARG A 30 -5.34 17.89 -121.25
C ARG A 30 -5.65 16.44 -120.85
N ARG A 31 -5.75 15.54 -121.82
CA ARG A 31 -5.91 14.10 -121.56
C ARG A 31 -4.66 13.49 -120.92
N LYS A 32 -3.46 13.89 -121.35
CA LYS A 32 -2.20 13.46 -120.74
C LYS A 32 -2.01 14.02 -119.32
N SER A 33 -2.42 15.27 -119.04
CA SER A 33 -2.35 15.83 -117.69
C SER A 33 -3.32 15.13 -116.74
N ILE A 34 -4.57 14.93 -117.16
CA ILE A 34 -5.59 14.20 -116.38
C ILE A 34 -5.16 12.74 -116.13
N SER A 35 -4.53 12.09 -117.10
CA SER A 35 -3.99 10.73 -116.91
C SER A 35 -2.85 10.69 -115.89
N LYS A 36 -2.00 11.73 -115.82
CA LYS A 36 -0.94 11.83 -114.82
C LYS A 36 -1.48 12.12 -113.42
N GLU A 37 -2.46 13.02 -113.30
CA GLU A 37 -3.15 13.29 -112.03
C GLU A 37 -3.91 12.06 -111.54
N SER A 38 -4.62 11.35 -112.44
CA SER A 38 -5.31 10.11 -112.07
C SER A 38 -4.33 9.02 -111.60
N ALA A 39 -3.13 8.95 -112.18
CA ALA A 39 -2.08 8.04 -111.74
C ALA A 39 -1.48 8.44 -110.38
N SER A 40 -1.25 9.73 -110.13
CA SER A 40 -0.73 10.18 -108.82
C SER A 40 -1.76 10.02 -107.71
N ILE A 41 -3.04 10.32 -107.98
CA ILE A 41 -4.14 10.11 -107.04
C ILE A 41 -4.30 8.61 -106.73
N LYS A 42 -4.16 7.73 -107.72
CA LYS A 42 -4.16 6.27 -107.46
C LYS A 42 -3.00 5.83 -106.58
N ALA A 43 -1.80 6.40 -106.77
CA ALA A 43 -0.65 6.11 -105.93
C ALA A 43 -0.84 6.61 -104.49
N GLU A 44 -1.40 7.80 -104.31
CA GLU A 44 -1.74 8.35 -103.00
C GLU A 44 -2.83 7.54 -102.28
N ILE A 45 -3.88 7.12 -102.99
CA ILE A 45 -4.92 6.23 -102.44
C ILE A 45 -4.30 4.89 -102.03
N GLY A 46 -3.34 4.36 -102.80
CA GLY A 46 -2.59 3.16 -102.44
C GLY A 46 -1.81 3.32 -101.13
N ASN A 47 -1.08 4.44 -100.98
CA ASN A 47 -0.33 4.75 -99.77
C ASN A 47 -1.21 5.05 -98.55
N ILE A 48 -2.36 5.68 -98.74
CA ILE A 48 -3.31 5.93 -97.66
C ILE A 48 -3.94 4.61 -97.21
N ASN A 49 -4.26 3.71 -98.14
CA ASN A 49 -4.79 2.39 -97.79
C ASN A 49 -3.76 1.49 -97.11
N SER A 50 -2.48 1.55 -97.48
CA SER A 50 -1.43 0.82 -96.77
C SER A 50 -1.27 1.34 -95.33
N LYS A 51 -1.23 2.67 -95.14
CA LYS A 51 -1.20 3.29 -93.81
C LYS A 51 -2.44 2.97 -92.98
N LYS A 52 -3.62 2.95 -93.58
CA LYS A 52 -4.87 2.56 -92.90
C LYS A 52 -4.80 1.11 -92.43
N LYS A 53 -4.32 0.19 -93.27
CA LYS A 53 -4.11 -1.22 -92.87
C LYS A 53 -3.07 -1.39 -91.76
N GLU A 54 -2.00 -0.61 -91.78
CA GLU A 54 -1.01 -0.61 -90.68
C GLU A 54 -1.62 -0.08 -89.38
N LEU A 55 -2.34 1.04 -89.43
CA LEU A 55 -3.04 1.60 -88.28
C LEU A 55 -4.09 0.64 -87.73
N GLU A 56 -4.88 -0.01 -88.59
CA GLU A 56 -5.86 -1.05 -88.19
C GLU A 56 -5.16 -2.22 -87.47
N LYS A 57 -4.05 -2.74 -88.02
CA LYS A 57 -3.25 -3.78 -87.36
C LYS A 57 -2.68 -3.32 -86.00
N THR A 58 -2.32 -2.06 -85.87
CA THR A 58 -1.77 -1.50 -84.63
C THR A 58 -2.86 -1.33 -83.58
N LEU A 59 -4.05 -0.88 -83.99
CA LEU A 59 -5.23 -0.73 -83.15
C LEU A 59 -5.71 -2.09 -82.63
N GLU A 60 -5.65 -3.12 -83.48
CA GLU A 60 -6.03 -4.49 -83.12
C GLU A 60 -5.06 -5.11 -82.10
N LYS A 61 -3.76 -4.78 -82.19
CA LYS A 61 -2.78 -5.13 -81.14
C LYS A 61 -3.00 -4.38 -79.82
N MET A 62 -3.45 -3.13 -79.88
CA MET A 62 -3.71 -2.33 -78.68
C MET A 62 -4.94 -2.80 -77.88
N LYS A 63 -5.97 -3.35 -78.56
CA LYS A 63 -7.16 -3.90 -77.87
C LYS A 63 -6.81 -4.98 -76.84
N GLY A 64 -5.86 -5.88 -77.16
CA GLY A 64 -5.42 -6.92 -76.22
C GLY A 64 -4.65 -6.38 -75.01
N ILE A 65 -4.01 -5.21 -75.13
CA ILE A 65 -3.28 -4.56 -74.04
C ILE A 65 -4.24 -3.95 -73.03
N GLU A 66 -5.37 -3.41 -73.50
CA GLU A 66 -6.38 -2.77 -72.65
C GLU A 66 -7.10 -3.79 -71.76
N GLU A 67 -7.42 -4.97 -72.30
CA GLU A 67 -7.95 -6.11 -71.52
C GLU A 67 -6.92 -6.65 -70.51
N ALA A 68 -5.66 -6.78 -70.91
CA ALA A 68 -4.58 -7.22 -70.03
C ALA A 68 -4.33 -6.22 -68.89
N TYR A 69 -4.36 -4.92 -69.18
CA TYR A 69 -4.23 -3.86 -68.18
C TYR A 69 -5.41 -3.86 -67.20
N SER A 70 -6.63 -4.04 -67.71
CA SER A 70 -7.84 -4.14 -66.87
C SER A 70 -7.74 -5.31 -65.88
N LYS A 71 -7.34 -6.50 -66.36
CA LYS A 71 -7.14 -7.68 -65.49
C LYS A 71 -6.04 -7.46 -64.46
N LEU A 72 -4.89 -6.93 -64.88
CA LEU A 72 -3.77 -6.67 -63.99
C LEU A 72 -4.12 -5.61 -62.93
N LYS A 73 -4.91 -4.60 -63.30
CA LYS A 73 -5.42 -3.59 -62.37
C LYS A 73 -6.36 -4.21 -61.33
N GLN A 74 -7.23 -5.12 -61.75
CA GLN A 74 -8.15 -5.82 -60.87
C GLN A 74 -7.40 -6.74 -59.89
N GLU A 75 -6.42 -7.52 -60.38
CA GLU A 75 -5.53 -8.32 -59.54
C GLU A 75 -4.74 -7.46 -58.54
N PHE A 76 -4.28 -6.27 -58.97
CA PHE A 76 -3.61 -5.32 -58.09
C PHE A 76 -4.54 -4.77 -56.99
N GLU A 77 -5.77 -4.42 -57.35
CA GLU A 77 -6.79 -3.96 -56.39
C GLU A 77 -7.12 -5.05 -55.36
N ASP A 78 -7.31 -6.30 -55.80
CA ASP A 78 -7.58 -7.46 -54.92
C ASP A 78 -6.41 -7.72 -53.95
N VAL A 79 -5.16 -7.69 -54.47
CA VAL A 79 -3.95 -7.85 -53.65
C VAL A 79 -3.81 -6.69 -52.65
N GLN A 80 -4.14 -5.46 -53.07
CA GLN A 80 -4.09 -4.28 -52.21
C GLN A 80 -5.14 -4.34 -51.10
N GLU A 81 -6.36 -4.83 -51.40
CA GLU A 81 -7.40 -5.04 -50.39
C GLU A 81 -7.01 -6.14 -49.39
N GLY A 82 -6.47 -7.26 -49.88
CA GLY A 82 -5.94 -8.33 -49.03
C GLY A 82 -4.79 -7.87 -48.13
N LEU A 83 -3.90 -7.00 -48.64
CA LEU A 83 -2.83 -6.39 -47.86
C LEU A 83 -3.38 -5.51 -46.73
N ASN A 84 -4.39 -4.68 -47.01
CA ASN A 84 -5.01 -3.81 -46.03
C ASN A 84 -5.72 -4.62 -44.92
N ASP A 85 -6.41 -5.71 -45.27
CA ASP A 85 -7.03 -6.60 -44.28
C ASP A 85 -5.97 -7.30 -43.40
N MET A 86 -4.86 -7.78 -43.98
CA MET A 86 -3.75 -8.33 -43.21
C MET A 86 -3.12 -7.29 -42.26
N LEU A 87 -2.96 -6.04 -42.70
CA LEU A 87 -2.44 -4.95 -41.87
C LEU A 87 -3.37 -4.64 -40.69
N LEU A 88 -4.69 -4.62 -40.92
CA LEU A 88 -5.69 -4.44 -39.86
C LEU A 88 -5.65 -5.59 -38.84
N LYS A 89 -5.54 -6.84 -39.31
CA LYS A 89 -5.41 -8.02 -38.45
C LYS A 89 -4.13 -7.98 -37.62
N LYS A 90 -3.01 -7.58 -38.23
CA LYS A 90 -1.73 -7.38 -37.53
C LYS A 90 -1.85 -6.33 -36.44
N ALA A 91 -2.42 -5.16 -36.75
CA ALA A 91 -2.59 -4.08 -35.78
C ALA A 91 -3.48 -4.49 -34.59
N ARG A 92 -4.54 -5.27 -34.83
CA ARG A 92 -5.37 -5.85 -33.75
C ARG A 92 -4.58 -6.81 -32.88
N ALA A 93 -3.88 -7.77 -33.49
CA ALA A 93 -3.06 -8.74 -32.77
C ALA A 93 -1.95 -8.08 -31.93
N GLU A 94 -1.33 -7.02 -32.45
CA GLU A 94 -0.33 -6.22 -31.70
C GLU A 94 -0.97 -5.46 -30.52
N GLY A 95 -2.19 -4.96 -30.70
CA GLY A 95 -2.96 -4.33 -29.61
C GLY A 95 -3.33 -5.32 -28.52
N ASP A 96 -3.82 -6.50 -28.90
CA ASP A 96 -4.16 -7.58 -27.98
C ASP A 96 -2.93 -8.07 -27.22
N LEU A 97 -1.78 -8.22 -27.90
CA LEU A 97 -0.52 -8.63 -27.30
C LEU A 97 -0.07 -7.64 -26.21
N LYS A 98 -0.09 -6.33 -26.51
CA LYS A 98 0.20 -5.29 -25.51
C LYS A 98 -0.78 -5.30 -24.33
N GLY A 99 -2.06 -5.55 -24.61
CA GLY A 99 -3.08 -5.71 -23.58
C GLY A 99 -2.75 -6.87 -22.63
N VAL A 100 -2.46 -8.04 -23.18
CA VAL A 100 -2.08 -9.23 -22.42
C VAL A 100 -0.79 -9.00 -21.62
N GLU A 101 0.23 -8.37 -22.22
CA GLU A 101 1.48 -8.03 -21.52
C GLU A 101 1.24 -7.15 -20.29
N SER A 102 0.38 -6.12 -20.42
CA SER A 102 0.04 -5.23 -19.30
C SER A 102 -0.69 -5.96 -18.15
N VAL A 103 -1.53 -6.93 -18.49
CA VAL A 103 -2.24 -7.76 -17.51
C VAL A 103 -1.26 -8.70 -16.80
N ILE A 104 -0.34 -9.32 -17.54
CA ILE A 104 0.71 -10.18 -16.99
C ILE A 104 1.57 -9.40 -15.98
N GLU A 105 2.02 -8.19 -16.33
CA GLU A 105 2.80 -7.36 -15.41
C GLU A 105 2.06 -7.03 -14.12
N THR A 106 0.76 -6.75 -14.23
CA THR A 106 -0.08 -6.42 -13.07
C THR A 106 -0.24 -7.65 -12.17
N LEU A 107 -0.55 -8.81 -12.76
CA LEU A 107 -0.68 -10.08 -12.03
C LEU A 107 0.63 -10.49 -11.34
N LEU A 108 1.78 -10.29 -11.98
CA LEU A 108 3.08 -10.57 -11.38
C LEU A 108 3.36 -9.70 -10.14
N ARG A 109 2.98 -8.42 -10.18
CA ARG A 109 3.09 -7.54 -9.00
C ARG A 109 2.19 -8.01 -7.87
N ASP A 110 0.96 -8.40 -8.19
CA ASP A 110 -0.01 -8.89 -7.20
C ASP A 110 0.45 -10.19 -6.55
N ILE A 111 1.01 -11.13 -7.33
CA ILE A 111 1.58 -12.37 -6.81
C ILE A 111 2.70 -12.04 -5.83
N LYS A 112 3.65 -11.18 -6.22
CA LYS A 112 4.77 -10.77 -5.34
C LYS A 112 4.28 -10.12 -4.04
N ASN A 113 3.27 -9.27 -4.12
CA ASN A 113 2.67 -8.65 -2.93
C ASN A 113 2.03 -9.70 -2.01
N LYS A 114 1.26 -10.63 -2.57
CA LYS A 114 0.62 -11.72 -1.82
C LYS A 114 1.64 -12.64 -1.15
N GLU A 115 2.74 -12.97 -1.82
CA GLU A 115 3.85 -13.72 -1.23
C GLU A 115 4.48 -12.99 -0.03
N MET A 116 4.66 -11.67 -0.12
CA MET A 116 5.12 -10.87 1.01
C MET A 116 4.12 -10.87 2.18
N PHE A 117 2.82 -10.80 1.89
CA PHE A 117 1.79 -10.87 2.93
C PHE A 117 1.75 -12.24 3.61
N LEU A 118 1.91 -13.34 2.85
CA LEU A 118 1.97 -14.69 3.42
C LEU A 118 3.12 -14.83 4.41
N LYS A 119 4.33 -14.35 4.07
CA LYS A 119 5.48 -14.37 4.98
C LYS A 119 5.23 -13.57 6.26
N ARG A 120 4.57 -12.41 6.15
CA ARG A 120 4.19 -11.61 7.33
C ARG A 120 3.14 -12.32 8.18
N LEU A 121 2.16 -12.95 7.55
CA LEU A 121 1.12 -13.71 8.23
C LEU A 121 1.72 -14.88 9.02
N GLU A 122 2.66 -15.60 8.43
CA GLU A 122 3.37 -16.70 9.08
C GLU A 122 4.12 -16.21 10.33
N HIS A 123 4.87 -15.12 10.22
CA HIS A 123 5.56 -14.52 11.36
C HIS A 123 4.57 -14.09 12.47
N LEU A 124 3.47 -13.44 12.11
CA LEU A 124 2.44 -13.02 13.08
C LEU A 124 1.76 -14.23 13.74
N SER A 125 1.51 -15.30 12.99
CA SER A 125 0.93 -16.54 13.51
C SER A 125 1.88 -17.21 14.51
N GLN A 126 3.17 -17.28 14.20
CA GLN A 126 4.19 -17.80 15.12
C GLN A 126 4.26 -16.96 16.40
N MET A 127 4.25 -15.64 16.29
CA MET A 127 4.19 -14.75 17.45
C MET A 127 2.93 -14.97 18.28
N GLN A 128 1.75 -15.07 17.65
CA GLN A 128 0.50 -15.34 18.33
C GLN A 128 0.55 -16.69 19.07
N GLN A 129 1.09 -17.72 18.43
CA GLN A 129 1.22 -19.05 19.03
C GLN A 129 2.20 -19.02 20.21
N TRP A 130 3.31 -18.29 20.10
CA TRP A 130 4.25 -18.11 21.20
C TRP A 130 3.63 -17.32 22.37
N LEU A 131 2.91 -16.24 22.07
CA LEU A 131 2.22 -15.42 23.08
C LEU A 131 1.15 -16.23 23.82
N SER A 132 0.23 -16.84 23.07
CA SER A 132 -0.91 -17.58 23.65
C SER A 132 -0.50 -18.91 24.27
N GLY A 133 0.45 -19.62 23.64
CA GLY A 133 0.98 -20.86 24.15
C GLY A 133 1.93 -20.63 25.31
N SER A 134 3.09 -20.08 25.04
CA SER A 134 4.20 -20.11 25.99
C SER A 134 4.17 -18.93 26.95
N PHE A 135 4.04 -17.71 26.43
CA PHE A 135 4.18 -16.51 27.24
C PHE A 135 3.11 -16.39 28.32
N LEU A 136 1.82 -16.55 27.99
CA LEU A 136 0.75 -16.48 28.99
C LEU A 136 0.91 -17.54 30.10
N ARG A 137 1.30 -18.77 29.73
CA ARG A 137 1.56 -19.83 30.72
C ARG A 137 2.74 -19.47 31.62
N LEU A 138 3.83 -18.97 31.05
CA LEU A 138 5.00 -18.54 31.81
C LEU A 138 4.65 -17.37 32.73
N MET A 139 3.93 -16.36 32.23
CA MET A 139 3.48 -15.22 33.05
C MET A 139 2.61 -15.66 34.21
N SER A 140 1.63 -16.54 33.99
CA SER A 140 0.78 -17.08 35.06
C SER A 140 1.58 -17.87 36.10
N LEU A 141 2.56 -18.67 35.68
CA LEU A 141 3.44 -19.39 36.60
C LEU A 141 4.33 -18.45 37.40
N MET A 142 4.89 -17.42 36.77
CA MET A 142 5.69 -16.41 37.45
C MET A 142 4.86 -15.60 38.43
N GLU A 143 3.66 -15.16 38.04
CA GLU A 143 2.73 -14.43 38.90
C GLU A 143 2.41 -15.26 40.15
N LYS A 144 2.03 -16.53 39.98
CA LYS A 144 1.77 -17.42 41.11
C LYS A 144 2.99 -17.58 42.02
N HIS A 145 4.19 -17.75 41.44
CA HIS A 145 5.41 -17.90 42.22
C HIS A 145 5.74 -16.64 43.02
N ILE A 146 5.68 -15.46 42.37
CA ILE A 146 5.93 -14.17 43.01
C ILE A 146 4.90 -13.92 44.10
N MET A 147 3.61 -14.13 43.84
CA MET A 147 2.55 -13.93 44.84
C MET A 147 2.73 -14.82 46.05
N LEU A 148 3.12 -16.10 45.87
CA LEU A 148 3.43 -16.99 46.98
C LEU A 148 4.65 -16.50 47.79
N GLN A 149 5.69 -16.01 47.12
CA GLN A 149 6.86 -15.43 47.81
C GLN A 149 6.50 -14.17 48.60
N VAL A 150 5.67 -13.29 48.01
CA VAL A 150 5.14 -12.09 48.67
C VAL A 150 4.34 -12.50 49.90
N TYR A 151 3.41 -13.45 49.75
CA TYR A 151 2.58 -13.95 50.84
C TYR A 151 3.42 -14.50 51.99
N HIS A 152 4.37 -15.40 51.73
CA HIS A 152 5.21 -15.95 52.79
C HIS A 152 6.00 -14.87 53.52
N SER A 153 6.65 -13.97 52.78
CA SER A 153 7.46 -12.90 53.38
C SER A 153 6.60 -11.93 54.19
N PHE A 154 5.41 -11.60 53.67
CA PHE A 154 4.48 -10.68 54.32
C PHE A 154 3.86 -11.30 55.56
N ASN A 155 3.38 -12.54 55.48
CA ASN A 155 2.80 -13.24 56.62
C ASN A 155 3.83 -13.43 57.73
N GLU A 156 5.08 -13.82 57.40
CA GLU A 156 6.15 -13.96 58.40
C GLU A 156 6.43 -12.64 59.13
N LEU A 157 6.61 -11.53 58.40
CA LEU A 157 6.85 -10.21 59.01
C LEU A 157 5.64 -9.71 59.79
N PHE A 158 4.44 -9.92 59.25
CA PHE A 158 3.19 -9.49 59.88
C PHE A 158 2.97 -10.20 61.21
N THR A 159 3.05 -11.53 61.24
CA THR A 159 2.91 -12.33 62.46
C THR A 159 4.01 -11.95 63.45
N HIS A 160 5.26 -11.87 63.00
CA HIS A 160 6.37 -11.51 63.88
C HIS A 160 6.19 -10.14 64.56
N TRP A 161 5.84 -9.10 63.79
CA TRP A 161 5.66 -7.76 64.35
C TRP A 161 4.36 -7.61 65.14
N PHE A 162 3.32 -8.36 64.81
CA PHE A 162 2.12 -8.41 65.63
C PHE A 162 2.41 -9.05 66.99
N ASP A 163 3.09 -10.20 67.02
CA ASP A 163 3.50 -10.90 68.24
C ASP A 163 4.44 -10.05 69.11
N LEU A 164 5.24 -9.17 68.48
CA LEU A 164 6.12 -8.26 69.21
C LEU A 164 5.36 -7.09 69.86
N LEU A 165 4.27 -6.63 69.24
CA LEU A 165 3.44 -5.51 69.72
C LEU A 165 2.33 -5.95 70.70
N ILE A 166 1.97 -7.23 70.72
CA ILE A 166 0.97 -7.79 71.63
C ILE A 166 1.65 -8.55 72.76
N GLU A 167 1.23 -8.29 74.00
CA GLU A 167 1.76 -8.97 75.19
C GLU A 167 1.03 -10.31 75.47
N ASP A 168 -0.20 -10.46 74.97
CA ASP A 168 -1.03 -11.65 75.22
C ASP A 168 -0.71 -12.78 74.22
N GLU A 169 0.02 -13.79 74.69
CA GLU A 169 0.35 -15.01 73.93
C GLU A 169 -0.89 -15.79 73.44
N ASN A 170 -2.08 -15.48 73.95
CA ASN A 170 -3.31 -16.13 73.52
C ASN A 170 -3.92 -15.49 72.26
N ILE A 171 -3.39 -14.35 71.80
CA ILE A 171 -3.86 -13.64 70.60
C ILE A 171 -2.78 -13.72 69.53
N ASN A 172 -3.11 -14.33 68.40
CA ASN A 172 -2.20 -14.42 67.24
C ASN A 172 -2.89 -13.86 65.99
N ALA A 173 -2.11 -13.34 65.06
CA ALA A 173 -2.61 -12.89 63.77
C ALA A 173 -1.83 -13.50 62.61
N ARG A 174 -2.55 -13.81 61.53
CA ARG A 174 -1.98 -14.29 60.26
C ARG A 174 -2.72 -13.68 59.07
N LEU A 175 -2.18 -13.86 57.88
CA LEU A 175 -2.84 -13.51 56.62
C LEU A 175 -3.45 -14.76 55.99
N ASP A 176 -4.62 -14.61 55.36
CA ASP A 176 -5.14 -15.62 54.44
C ASP A 176 -4.61 -15.45 53.01
N ASP A 177 -5.05 -16.34 52.11
CA ASP A 177 -4.64 -16.36 50.70
C ASP A 177 -4.99 -15.06 49.94
N GLU A 178 -5.87 -14.23 50.50
CA GLU A 178 -6.31 -12.94 49.95
C GLU A 178 -5.61 -11.75 50.62
N PHE A 179 -4.59 -12.01 51.44
CA PHE A 179 -3.86 -11.04 52.26
C PHE A 179 -4.73 -10.35 53.31
N THR A 180 -5.83 -10.97 53.73
CA THR A 180 -6.71 -10.43 54.78
C THR A 180 -6.19 -10.89 56.15
N PRO A 181 -6.03 -9.97 57.12
CA PRO A 181 -5.69 -10.32 58.49
C PRO A 181 -6.78 -11.17 59.14
N GLN A 182 -6.40 -12.34 59.64
CA GLN A 182 -7.21 -13.22 60.47
C GLN A 182 -6.61 -13.26 61.86
N VAL A 183 -7.46 -13.07 62.87
CA VAL A 183 -7.04 -12.99 64.28
C VAL A 183 -7.65 -14.16 65.04
N GLU A 184 -6.81 -14.86 65.80
CA GLU A 184 -7.21 -15.97 66.65
C GLU A 184 -6.95 -15.63 68.11
N GLN A 185 -7.95 -15.85 68.96
CA GLN A 185 -7.83 -15.72 70.41
C GLN A 185 -8.20 -17.04 71.08
N ASN A 186 -7.32 -17.58 71.92
CA ASN A 186 -7.50 -18.88 72.59
C ASN A 186 -7.82 -20.04 71.60
N GLY A 187 -7.30 -19.97 70.38
CA GLY A 187 -7.54 -20.97 69.33
C GLY A 187 -8.87 -20.83 68.58
N TYR A 188 -9.62 -19.74 68.79
CA TYR A 188 -10.83 -19.41 68.03
C TYR A 188 -10.62 -18.14 67.20
N GLU A 189 -11.06 -18.16 65.95
CA GLU A 189 -11.05 -16.98 65.08
C GLU A 189 -12.07 -15.95 65.59
N ILE A 190 -11.63 -14.70 65.74
CA ILE A 190 -12.45 -13.59 66.22
C ILE A 190 -12.54 -12.50 65.16
N ASP A 191 -13.67 -11.78 65.14
CA ASP A 191 -13.82 -10.59 64.31
C ASP A 191 -12.94 -9.46 64.89
N ILE A 192 -12.21 -8.77 64.01
CA ILE A 192 -11.41 -7.58 64.33
C ILE A 192 -12.26 -6.55 65.08
N GLY A 193 -13.56 -6.46 64.82
CA GLY A 193 -14.49 -5.59 65.54
C GLY A 193 -14.50 -5.79 67.07
N HIS A 194 -14.21 -7.00 67.54
CA HIS A 194 -14.20 -7.36 68.97
C HIS A 194 -12.87 -7.14 69.68
N MET A 195 -11.81 -6.77 68.97
CA MET A 195 -10.51 -6.47 69.55
C MET A 195 -10.52 -5.15 70.34
N SER A 196 -9.62 -5.03 71.30
CA SER A 196 -9.39 -3.79 72.04
C SER A 196 -8.82 -2.68 71.14
N GLY A 197 -8.85 -1.42 71.61
CA GLY A 197 -8.32 -0.29 70.83
C GLY A 197 -6.84 -0.47 70.48
N GLY A 198 -6.01 -0.79 71.49
CA GLY A 198 -4.58 -1.06 71.31
C GLY A 198 -4.29 -2.27 70.42
N GLU A 199 -5.07 -3.35 70.54
CA GLU A 199 -4.96 -4.52 69.66
C GLU A 199 -5.24 -4.17 68.20
N LYS A 200 -6.29 -3.36 67.94
CA LYS A 200 -6.62 -2.89 66.58
C LYS A 200 -5.52 -2.02 66.01
N THR A 201 -4.98 -1.10 66.81
CA THR A 201 -3.89 -0.23 66.36
C THR A 201 -2.61 -1.04 66.11
N ALA A 202 -2.29 -2.02 66.97
CA ALA A 202 -1.17 -2.94 66.77
C ALA A 202 -1.31 -3.79 65.51
N LEU A 203 -2.49 -4.37 65.27
CA LEU A 203 -2.82 -5.12 64.05
C LEU A 203 -2.61 -4.26 62.80
N ALA A 204 -3.16 -3.05 62.80
CA ALA A 204 -3.07 -2.12 61.68
C ALA A 204 -1.62 -1.64 61.44
N LEU A 205 -0.87 -1.39 62.51
CA LEU A 205 0.52 -0.98 62.44
C LEU A 205 1.39 -2.11 61.88
N ALA A 206 1.33 -3.30 62.49
CA ALA A 206 2.07 -4.48 62.03
C ALA A 206 1.81 -4.77 60.54
N TYR A 207 0.54 -4.73 60.11
CA TYR A 207 0.16 -4.94 58.71
C TYR A 207 0.77 -3.89 57.77
N ARG A 208 0.65 -2.60 58.10
CA ARG A 208 1.16 -1.51 57.24
C ARG A 208 2.67 -1.53 57.13
N LEU A 209 3.36 -1.78 58.24
CA LEU A 209 4.81 -1.85 58.27
C LEU A 209 5.29 -3.06 57.46
N SER A 210 4.73 -4.25 57.69
CA SER A 210 5.18 -5.48 57.01
C SER A 210 4.92 -5.41 55.51
N LEU A 211 3.78 -4.84 55.10
CA LEU A 211 3.52 -4.55 53.69
C LEU A 211 4.55 -3.57 53.10
N ASN A 212 4.87 -2.49 53.81
CA ASN A 212 5.87 -1.51 53.37
C ASN A 212 7.24 -2.17 53.17
N LYS A 213 7.66 -3.01 54.12
CA LYS A 213 8.92 -3.74 54.06
C LYS A 213 8.98 -4.68 52.85
N VAL A 214 7.96 -5.52 52.67
CA VAL A 214 7.90 -6.48 51.56
C VAL A 214 7.90 -5.79 50.20
N ILE A 215 7.14 -4.70 50.05
CA ILE A 215 7.12 -3.91 48.81
C ILE A 215 8.50 -3.31 48.52
N ASN A 216 9.15 -2.76 49.54
CA ASN A 216 10.48 -2.17 49.41
C ASN A 216 11.54 -3.23 49.06
N ASP A 217 11.45 -4.43 49.62
CA ASP A 217 12.40 -5.51 49.34
C ASP A 217 12.23 -6.09 47.93
N LEU A 218 10.98 -6.24 47.46
CA LEU A 218 10.68 -6.78 46.13
C LEU A 218 10.93 -5.77 44.99
N ILE A 219 10.62 -4.50 45.19
CA ILE A 219 10.67 -3.49 44.13
C ILE A 219 11.81 -2.53 44.40
N SER A 220 12.99 -2.85 43.85
CA SER A 220 14.21 -2.03 43.97
C SER A 220 14.07 -0.61 43.42
N THR A 221 13.15 -0.37 42.49
CA THR A 221 12.90 0.92 41.84
C THR A 221 12.09 1.90 42.69
N ILE A 222 11.43 1.45 43.76
CA ILE A 222 10.63 2.33 44.62
C ILE A 222 11.56 3.26 45.40
N LYS A 223 11.34 4.57 45.26
CA LYS A 223 12.13 5.63 45.90
C LYS A 223 11.71 5.94 47.34
N THR A 224 10.65 5.31 47.85
CA THR A 224 10.14 5.55 49.21
C THR A 224 10.81 4.68 50.27
N LYS A 225 11.95 4.07 49.95
CA LYS A 225 12.69 3.17 50.86
C LYS A 225 13.32 3.87 52.06
N GLU A 226 13.50 5.19 51.98
CA GLU A 226 14.33 5.94 52.92
C GLU A 226 13.52 6.77 53.94
N LEU A 227 12.20 6.94 53.74
CA LEU A 227 11.37 7.80 54.59
C LEU A 227 10.03 7.13 54.95
N LEU A 228 9.76 7.03 56.25
CA LEU A 228 8.47 6.64 56.82
C LEU A 228 7.92 7.79 57.66
N ILE A 229 6.65 8.14 57.47
CA ILE A 229 5.95 9.13 58.29
C ILE A 229 4.76 8.43 58.94
N LEU A 230 4.68 8.51 60.27
CA LEU A 230 3.61 7.93 61.07
C LEU A 230 2.90 9.06 61.83
N ASP A 231 1.59 9.17 61.62
CA ASP A 231 0.73 10.14 62.29
C ASP A 231 -0.08 9.43 63.38
N GLU A 232 0.24 9.71 64.65
CA GLU A 232 -0.36 9.11 65.85
C GLU A 232 -0.49 7.57 65.77
N PRO A 233 0.57 6.81 65.42
CA PRO A 233 0.47 5.35 65.29
C PRO A 233 0.32 4.63 66.64
N THR A 234 0.40 5.37 67.74
CA THR A 234 0.45 4.86 69.11
C THR A 234 -0.84 5.07 69.88
N ASP A 235 -1.89 5.59 69.25
CA ASP A 235 -3.18 5.81 69.92
C ASP A 235 -3.79 4.47 70.39
N GLY A 236 -4.11 4.40 71.68
CA GLY A 236 -4.62 3.20 72.34
C GLY A 236 -3.57 2.18 72.79
N PHE A 237 -2.27 2.44 72.59
CA PHE A 237 -1.21 1.54 73.05
C PHE A 237 -1.01 1.61 74.57
N SER A 238 -0.69 0.46 75.18
CA SER A 238 -0.18 0.39 76.55
C SER A 238 1.23 0.99 76.63
N SER A 239 1.67 1.37 77.84
CA SER A 239 3.06 1.82 78.05
C SER A 239 4.08 0.73 77.67
N GLU A 240 3.76 -0.53 77.87
CA GLU A 240 4.64 -1.66 77.55
C GLU A 240 4.71 -1.90 76.04
N GLN A 241 3.56 -1.80 75.33
CA GLN A 241 3.53 -1.86 73.88
C GLN A 241 4.30 -0.69 73.21
N LEU A 242 4.30 0.49 73.82
CA LEU A 242 5.11 1.63 73.36
C LEU A 242 6.62 1.33 73.38
N ASP A 243 7.11 0.54 74.35
CA ASP A 243 8.52 0.15 74.40
C ASP A 243 8.89 -0.79 73.24
N LYS A 244 7.92 -1.60 72.80
CA LYS A 244 8.07 -2.57 71.71
C LYS A 244 8.06 -1.92 70.32
N ILE A 245 7.42 -0.77 70.16
CA ILE A 245 7.43 -0.03 68.88
C ILE A 245 8.86 0.30 68.44
N LYS A 246 9.74 0.61 69.38
CA LYS A 246 11.15 0.86 69.09
C LYS A 246 11.79 -0.33 68.38
N ASP A 247 11.61 -1.53 68.92
CA ASP A 247 12.19 -2.76 68.37
C ASP A 247 11.67 -3.00 66.94
N VAL A 248 10.37 -2.79 66.68
CA VAL A 248 9.80 -2.89 65.32
C VAL A 248 10.39 -1.87 64.35
N LEU A 249 10.53 -0.60 64.77
CA LEU A 249 11.07 0.47 63.93
C LEU A 249 12.56 0.24 63.61
N ASP A 250 13.32 -0.32 64.54
CA ASP A 250 14.73 -0.67 64.33
C ASP A 250 14.87 -1.82 63.31
N GLU A 251 13.99 -2.84 63.35
CA GLU A 251 13.99 -3.96 62.40
C GLU A 251 13.57 -3.58 60.98
N LEU A 252 12.74 -2.55 60.81
CA LEU A 252 12.35 -2.03 59.50
C LEU A 252 13.57 -1.60 58.67
N GLY A 253 14.59 -1.04 59.32
CA GLY A 253 15.83 -0.60 58.68
C GLY A 253 15.64 0.57 57.70
N ILE A 254 14.70 1.46 58.00
CA ILE A 254 14.41 2.67 57.21
C ILE A 254 15.31 3.82 57.66
N SER A 255 15.89 4.55 56.71
CA SER A 255 16.87 5.61 57.01
C SER A 255 16.31 6.78 57.83
N GLN A 256 15.05 7.16 57.60
CA GLN A 256 14.38 8.24 58.30
C GLN A 256 12.96 7.85 58.68
N VAL A 257 12.64 7.93 59.97
CA VAL A 257 11.27 7.79 60.49
C VAL A 257 10.86 9.11 61.13
N ILE A 258 9.73 9.66 60.71
CA ILE A 258 9.10 10.83 61.33
C ILE A 258 7.85 10.34 62.04
N LEU A 259 7.82 10.52 63.35
CA LEU A 259 6.73 10.07 64.21
C LEU A 259 6.05 11.29 64.83
N VAL A 260 4.74 11.41 64.62
CA VAL A 260 3.89 12.37 65.32
C VAL A 260 3.17 11.60 66.41
N SER A 261 3.34 12.02 67.65
CA SER A 261 2.63 11.45 68.78
C SER A 261 2.53 12.45 69.93
N HIS A 262 1.46 12.32 70.71
CA HIS A 262 1.28 13.03 71.98
C HIS A 262 1.86 12.25 73.19
N GLU A 263 2.36 11.04 72.99
CA GLU A 263 2.89 10.18 74.04
C GLU A 263 4.33 10.57 74.45
N SER A 264 4.48 11.12 75.67
CA SER A 264 5.79 11.55 76.20
C SER A 264 6.83 10.43 76.30
N LYS A 265 6.40 9.17 76.38
CA LYS A 265 7.30 8.02 76.47
C LYS A 265 8.14 7.82 75.19
N ILE A 266 7.62 8.26 74.05
CA ILE A 266 8.31 8.20 72.76
C ILE A 266 9.56 9.09 72.73
N GLU A 267 9.57 10.19 73.50
CA GLU A 267 10.75 11.06 73.64
C GLU A 267 12.00 10.28 74.11
N SER A 268 11.82 9.12 74.76
CA SER A 268 12.93 8.32 75.31
C SER A 268 13.72 7.51 74.27
N PHE A 269 13.16 7.28 73.08
CA PHE A 269 13.78 6.41 72.06
C PHE A 269 13.91 7.04 70.67
N VAL A 270 13.65 8.35 70.53
CA VAL A 270 13.85 9.10 69.29
C VAL A 270 15.15 9.91 69.33
N ASP A 271 15.79 10.10 68.18
CA ASP A 271 17.04 10.87 68.09
C ASP A 271 16.84 12.38 68.23
N ASN A 272 15.72 12.89 67.73
CA ASN A 272 15.40 14.31 67.70
C ASN A 272 13.91 14.52 68.04
N VAL A 273 13.61 15.54 68.84
CA VAL A 273 12.24 15.89 69.25
C VAL A 273 11.90 17.29 68.75
N ILE A 274 10.78 17.42 68.03
CA ILE A 274 10.22 18.71 67.61
C ILE A 274 8.95 18.95 68.42
N LYS A 275 8.98 19.93 69.33
CA LYS A 275 7.82 20.27 70.16
C LYS A 275 6.98 21.35 69.49
N VAL A 276 5.69 21.10 69.34
CA VAL A 276 4.73 22.07 68.77
C VAL A 276 3.84 22.56 69.90
N GLN A 277 3.75 23.88 70.06
CA GLN A 277 2.90 24.54 71.04
C GLN A 277 1.84 25.40 70.36
N LYS A 278 0.68 25.56 71.01
CA LYS A 278 -0.45 26.34 70.48
C LYS A 278 -0.79 27.48 71.43
N ASP A 279 -0.52 28.71 71.00
CA ASP A 279 -0.84 29.94 71.72
C ASP A 279 -1.87 30.76 70.93
N GLU A 280 -2.99 31.12 71.57
CA GLU A 280 -4.06 31.94 70.98
C GLU A 280 -4.45 31.55 69.52
N HIS A 281 -4.58 30.25 69.25
CA HIS A 281 -4.91 29.67 67.93
C HIS A 281 -3.78 29.70 66.87
N VAL A 282 -2.57 30.12 67.23
CA VAL A 282 -1.37 30.03 66.40
C VAL A 282 -0.52 28.86 66.88
N SER A 283 -0.13 27.97 65.97
CA SER A 283 0.81 26.87 66.29
C SER A 283 2.23 27.32 65.97
N SER A 284 3.15 27.14 66.91
CA SER A 284 4.58 27.45 66.75
C SER A 284 5.44 26.26 67.17
N VAL A 285 6.60 26.11 66.55
CA VAL A 285 7.62 25.14 66.97
C VAL A 285 8.42 25.79 68.09
N ALA A 286 8.51 25.11 69.24
CA ALA A 286 9.21 25.56 70.43
C ALA A 286 10.73 25.38 70.32
#